data_AF-A0A9Q0BPQ3-F1
#
_entry.id   AF-A0A9Q0BPQ3-F1
#
_cell.length_a   1.000
_cell.length_b   1.000
_cell.length_c   1.000
_cell.angle_alpha   90.00
_cell.angle_beta   90.00
_cell.angle_gamma   90.00
#
_symmetry.space_group_name_H-M   'P 1'
#
loop_
_entity.id
_entity.type
_entity.pdbx_description
1 polymer ?
#
loop_
_entity_poly.entity_id
_entity_poly.type
_entity_poly.pdbx_seq_one_letter_code
_entity_poly.pdbx_strand_id
1 'polypeptide(L)'
;MLQYLVVTLALCATISSAAQTRNMPIQAIAYLVGPVQSDNTQVKGNVTFTQNDCGQNVHVRVQLEGLKEGKHGFHIHEKGDLTNGCLSMGAHYNPDKVDHGGPDHEVRHVGDLGNLEANSSGIIDVTYTDPVITLTGKMAVIGRGCVVHELEDDLGLGNHTDSKKTGNAGGRIACALSLVPTAIPKPIPISAPISAPISLSVSVFAPICVPVRSREYYYYLFACSTSNCSSDVDEWPCRDGGAGALRYSLSILTVIISGLGILIAGAVVLADVNEFNHFVEGRVLGPPIVLIVTGLIIFVIASLGCFGAIKESPTLLITFAVLLAVIFIVELAVGIAASVFKKDLESMVKNSLQESIKRSNSEDTMAWDNIQQKLMCCGVDSPADWRTLSANKTLPGSCCQPQFIDTTVGHCLDSPALGKDKYFQDGCVGKLRNRIEKNATILIGVGIGIAFIQILGIILACYLANSIRRERAK
;
A
#
# COMPACT_ATOMS: atom_id res chain seq x y z
N MET A 1 11.29 -6.81 21.79
CA MET A 1 10.15 -5.86 21.66
C MET A 1 10.45 -4.74 20.67
N LEU A 2 11.49 -3.92 20.88
CA LEU A 2 11.89 -2.84 19.95
C LEU A 2 12.17 -3.33 18.51
N GLN A 3 12.77 -4.52 18.38
CA GLN A 3 13.05 -5.16 17.10
C GLN A 3 11.78 -5.57 16.33
N TYR A 4 10.70 -5.92 17.04
CA TYR A 4 9.41 -6.25 16.42
C TYR A 4 8.64 -4.99 16.03
N LEU A 5 8.72 -3.92 16.84
CA LEU A 5 8.11 -2.63 16.55
C LEU A 5 8.66 -2.00 15.25
N VAL A 6 9.98 -2.03 15.07
CA VAL A 6 10.68 -1.45 13.91
C VAL A 6 10.42 -2.24 12.63
N VAL A 7 10.38 -3.57 12.71
CA VAL A 7 10.05 -4.43 11.57
C VAL A 7 8.60 -4.20 11.13
N THR A 8 7.67 -4.03 12.06
CA THR A 8 6.25 -3.81 11.74
C THR A 8 6.00 -2.44 11.09
N LEU A 9 6.70 -1.39 11.56
CA LEU A 9 6.62 -0.04 10.98
C LEU A 9 7.30 0.05 9.60
N ALA A 10 8.46 -0.60 9.41
CA ALA A 10 9.16 -0.66 8.12
C ALA A 10 8.37 -1.44 7.06
N LEU A 11 7.66 -2.51 7.45
CA LEU A 11 6.76 -3.25 6.56
C LEU A 11 5.53 -2.43 6.12
N CYS A 12 4.96 -1.58 6.99
CA CYS A 12 3.86 -0.70 6.59
C CYS A 12 4.29 0.37 5.56
N ALA A 13 5.53 0.89 5.68
CA ALA A 13 6.07 1.85 4.73
C ALA A 13 6.36 1.23 3.36
N THR A 14 6.84 -0.02 3.29
CA THR A 14 7.15 -0.69 2.02
C THR A 14 5.90 -1.10 1.23
N ILE A 15 4.80 -1.44 1.92
CA ILE A 15 3.49 -1.72 1.29
C ILE A 15 2.94 -0.46 0.61
N SER A 16 3.18 0.74 1.16
CA SER A 16 2.76 2.00 0.55
C SER A 16 3.58 2.36 -0.69
N SER A 17 4.89 2.06 -0.71
CA SER A 17 5.76 2.31 -1.88
C SER A 17 5.60 1.30 -3.02
N ALA A 18 4.98 0.13 -2.77
CA ALA A 18 4.61 -0.81 -3.84
C ALA A 18 3.39 -0.33 -4.66
N ALA A 19 2.71 0.72 -4.21
CA ALA A 19 1.68 1.42 -4.98
C ALA A 19 2.30 2.51 -5.87
N GLN A 20 3.40 2.22 -6.57
CA GLN A 20 3.73 3.01 -7.76
C GLN A 20 2.72 2.62 -8.85
N THR A 21 1.67 3.43 -8.99
CA THR A 21 0.72 3.36 -10.10
C THR A 21 1.50 3.50 -11.39
N ARG A 22 1.78 2.38 -12.05
CA ARG A 22 1.98 2.44 -13.49
C ARG A 22 0.60 2.75 -14.06
N ASN A 23 0.37 4.01 -14.43
CA ASN A 23 -0.76 4.37 -15.29
C ASN A 23 -0.62 3.54 -16.56
N MET A 24 -1.37 2.43 -16.60
CA MET A 24 -1.50 1.66 -17.83
C MET A 24 -2.50 2.40 -18.70
N PRO A 25 -2.17 2.67 -19.97
CA PRO A 25 -3.12 3.29 -20.88
C PRO A 25 -4.39 2.44 -20.96
N ILE A 26 -5.54 3.09 -20.87
CA ILE A 26 -6.84 2.47 -21.09
C ILE A 26 -6.94 2.21 -22.59
N GLN A 27 -7.30 0.99 -22.97
CA GLN A 27 -7.52 0.63 -24.36
C GLN A 27 -8.90 0.03 -24.56
N ALA A 28 -9.50 0.33 -25.70
CA ALA A 28 -10.70 -0.34 -26.20
C ALA A 28 -10.48 -0.74 -27.66
N ILE A 29 -10.97 -1.91 -28.04
CA ILE A 29 -10.86 -2.46 -29.38
C ILE A 29 -12.28 -2.79 -29.88
N ALA A 30 -12.59 -2.35 -31.09
CA ALA A 30 -13.78 -2.74 -31.83
C ALA A 30 -13.35 -3.52 -33.08
N TYR A 31 -13.74 -4.79 -33.17
CA TYR A 31 -13.51 -5.63 -34.34
C TYR A 31 -14.69 -5.49 -35.31
N LEU A 32 -14.58 -4.55 -36.26
CA LEU A 32 -15.62 -4.24 -37.24
C LEU A 32 -15.81 -5.41 -38.22
N VAL A 33 -17.07 -5.79 -38.45
CA VAL A 33 -17.46 -6.77 -39.46
C VAL A 33 -18.71 -6.29 -40.20
N GLY A 34 -18.62 -6.28 -41.53
CA GLY A 34 -19.72 -6.00 -42.45
C GLY A 34 -20.35 -7.25 -43.05
N PRO A 35 -21.51 -7.13 -43.73
CA PRO A 35 -22.03 -8.20 -44.57
C PRO A 35 -21.11 -8.44 -45.78
N VAL A 36 -21.23 -9.62 -46.39
CA VAL A 36 -20.56 -9.91 -47.67
C VAL A 36 -21.26 -9.09 -48.77
N GLN A 37 -20.48 -8.34 -49.55
CA GLN A 37 -20.93 -7.49 -50.64
C GLN A 37 -21.13 -8.29 -51.94
N SER A 38 -21.77 -7.68 -52.94
CA SER A 38 -22.10 -8.33 -54.22
C SER A 38 -20.88 -8.78 -55.03
N ASP A 39 -19.73 -8.18 -54.81
CA ASP A 39 -18.44 -8.53 -55.42
C ASP A 39 -17.65 -9.57 -54.61
N ASN A 40 -18.30 -10.21 -53.63
CA ASN A 40 -17.73 -11.18 -52.70
C ASN A 40 -16.63 -10.62 -51.78
N THR A 41 -16.56 -9.29 -51.62
CA THR A 41 -15.74 -8.63 -50.60
C THR A 41 -16.51 -8.50 -49.29
N GLN A 42 -15.80 -8.28 -48.18
CA GLN A 42 -16.40 -8.08 -46.87
C GLN A 42 -15.56 -7.07 -46.09
N VAL A 43 -16.19 -6.02 -45.59
CA VAL A 43 -15.51 -5.03 -44.73
C VAL A 43 -15.19 -5.68 -43.39
N LYS A 44 -13.91 -5.65 -42.98
CA LYS A 44 -13.51 -6.14 -41.66
C LYS A 44 -12.22 -5.48 -41.17
N GLY A 45 -12.02 -5.50 -39.85
CA GLY A 45 -10.75 -5.15 -39.21
C GLY A 45 -10.92 -4.49 -37.85
N ASN A 46 -9.89 -3.79 -37.37
CA ASN A 46 -9.80 -3.30 -36.01
C ASN A 46 -9.85 -1.78 -35.92
N VAL A 47 -10.58 -1.29 -34.92
CA VAL A 47 -10.40 0.07 -34.39
C VAL A 47 -9.89 -0.06 -32.96
N THR A 48 -8.75 0.56 -32.68
CA THR A 48 -8.15 0.61 -31.35
C THR A 48 -8.19 2.04 -30.83
N PHE A 49 -8.86 2.25 -29.71
CA PHE A 49 -8.86 3.48 -28.95
C PHE A 49 -7.88 3.36 -27.79
N THR A 50 -7.00 4.33 -27.62
CA THR A 50 -6.01 4.37 -26.54
C THR A 50 -6.06 5.71 -25.83
N GLN A 51 -6.25 5.70 -24.51
CA GLN A 51 -6.21 6.88 -23.66
C GLN A 51 -5.13 6.67 -22.60
N ASN A 52 -4.05 7.48 -22.64
CA ASN A 52 -2.91 7.29 -21.75
C ASN A 52 -3.24 7.57 -20.29
N ASP A 53 -4.17 8.49 -20.04
CA ASP A 53 -4.64 8.85 -18.71
C ASP A 53 -6.01 9.52 -18.78
N CYS A 54 -6.72 9.59 -17.66
CA CYS A 54 -8.01 10.28 -17.57
C CYS A 54 -7.88 11.74 -17.98
N GLY A 55 -8.77 12.21 -18.88
CA GLY A 55 -8.78 13.60 -19.36
C GLY A 55 -7.72 13.92 -20.43
N GLN A 56 -6.90 12.95 -20.85
CA GLN A 56 -6.08 13.07 -22.06
C GLN A 56 -6.90 12.73 -23.31
N ASN A 57 -6.48 13.24 -24.46
CA ASN A 57 -7.12 12.92 -25.75
C ASN A 57 -7.00 11.43 -26.07
N VAL A 58 -7.94 10.92 -26.87
CA VAL A 58 -7.97 9.51 -27.27
C VAL A 58 -7.27 9.36 -28.62
N HIS A 59 -6.29 8.46 -28.68
CA HIS A 59 -5.66 8.04 -29.93
C HIS A 59 -6.49 6.92 -30.57
N VAL A 60 -6.92 7.12 -31.81
CA VAL A 60 -7.73 6.18 -32.57
C VAL A 60 -6.89 5.62 -33.70
N ARG A 61 -6.63 4.31 -33.70
CA ARG A 61 -6.00 3.58 -34.80
C ARG A 61 -7.03 2.73 -35.51
N VAL A 62 -7.21 2.93 -36.81
CA VAL A 62 -8.17 2.21 -37.64
C VAL A 62 -7.41 1.39 -38.67
N GLN A 63 -7.68 0.09 -38.73
CA GLN A 63 -7.10 -0.86 -39.67
C GLN A 63 -8.21 -1.71 -40.28
N LEU A 64 -8.66 -1.36 -41.48
CA LEU A 64 -9.77 -2.00 -42.17
C LEU A 64 -9.40 -2.42 -43.59
N GLU A 65 -10.05 -3.46 -44.08
CA GLU A 65 -9.95 -3.94 -45.45
C GLU A 65 -11.33 -4.26 -46.02
N GLY A 66 -11.43 -4.34 -47.36
CA GLY A 66 -12.64 -4.72 -48.07
C GLY A 66 -13.62 -3.57 -48.32
N LEU A 67 -13.16 -2.31 -48.26
CA LEU A 67 -13.96 -1.14 -48.60
C LEU A 67 -13.86 -0.78 -50.08
N LYS A 68 -14.83 -0.01 -50.58
CA LYS A 68 -14.72 0.66 -51.88
C LYS A 68 -13.71 1.81 -51.76
N GLU A 69 -12.99 2.14 -52.83
CA GLU A 69 -12.12 3.32 -52.85
C GLU A 69 -12.92 4.60 -52.60
N GLY A 70 -12.39 5.48 -51.74
CA GLY A 70 -12.99 6.77 -51.40
C GLY A 70 -13.23 6.94 -49.91
N LYS A 71 -14.01 7.99 -49.57
CA LYS A 71 -14.32 8.35 -48.18
C LYS A 71 -15.56 7.65 -47.68
N HIS A 72 -15.51 7.27 -46.41
CA HIS A 72 -16.55 6.58 -45.67
C HIS A 72 -16.76 7.26 -44.31
N GLY A 73 -18.00 7.66 -44.01
CA GLY A 73 -18.35 8.23 -42.71
C GLY A 73 -18.06 7.26 -41.55
N PHE A 74 -17.57 7.77 -40.43
CA PHE A 74 -17.16 6.98 -39.27
C PHE A 74 -17.68 7.56 -37.97
N HIS A 75 -18.50 6.76 -37.27
CA HIS A 75 -19.28 7.24 -36.15
C HIS A 75 -19.27 6.27 -34.96
N ILE A 76 -19.29 6.85 -33.76
CA ILE A 76 -19.72 6.14 -32.56
C ILE A 76 -21.21 6.35 -32.38
N HIS A 77 -21.95 5.26 -32.26
CA HIS A 77 -23.38 5.23 -32.06
C HIS A 77 -23.73 5.00 -30.59
N GLU A 78 -24.88 5.52 -30.17
CA GLU A 78 -25.29 5.57 -28.77
C GLU A 78 -25.43 4.18 -28.12
N LYS A 79 -25.76 3.13 -28.90
CA LYS A 79 -25.94 1.75 -28.43
C LYS A 79 -24.86 0.82 -28.95
N GLY A 80 -24.49 -0.14 -28.11
CA GLY A 80 -23.64 -1.26 -28.44
C GLY A 80 -24.40 -2.55 -28.82
N ASP A 81 -25.55 -2.42 -29.49
CA ASP A 81 -26.47 -3.53 -29.75
C ASP A 81 -26.29 -4.08 -31.19
N LEU A 82 -25.95 -5.37 -31.29
CA LEU A 82 -25.74 -6.10 -32.55
C LEU A 82 -26.90 -7.06 -32.90
N THR A 83 -28.00 -7.07 -32.14
CA THR A 83 -29.10 -8.05 -32.29
C THR A 83 -29.73 -8.06 -33.68
N ASN A 84 -29.84 -6.90 -34.33
CA ASN A 84 -30.23 -6.77 -35.75
C ASN A 84 -29.10 -6.15 -36.58
N GLY A 85 -27.87 -6.65 -36.39
CA GLY A 85 -26.67 -6.12 -37.02
C GLY A 85 -26.49 -4.63 -36.72
N CYS A 86 -25.98 -3.88 -37.70
CA CYS A 86 -25.68 -2.47 -37.51
C CYS A 86 -26.92 -1.59 -37.31
N LEU A 87 -28.13 -2.08 -37.62
CA LEU A 87 -29.37 -1.32 -37.46
C LEU A 87 -29.75 -1.10 -35.99
N SER A 88 -29.30 -1.98 -35.08
CA SER A 88 -29.63 -1.87 -33.64
C SER A 88 -28.73 -0.90 -32.88
N MET A 89 -27.69 -0.35 -33.51
CA MET A 89 -26.74 0.56 -32.87
C MET A 89 -27.33 1.93 -32.46
N GLY A 90 -28.55 2.25 -32.90
CA GLY A 90 -29.20 3.54 -32.59
C GLY A 90 -28.65 4.71 -33.39
N ALA A 91 -28.87 5.94 -32.90
CA ALA A 91 -28.36 7.18 -33.48
C ALA A 91 -26.88 7.40 -33.17
N HIS A 92 -26.28 8.47 -33.71
CA HIS A 92 -24.93 8.89 -33.33
C HIS A 92 -24.91 9.22 -31.83
N TYR A 93 -23.77 8.97 -31.18
CA TYR A 93 -23.62 9.25 -29.77
C TYR A 93 -23.59 10.77 -29.51
N ASN A 94 -24.72 11.31 -29.05
CA ASN A 94 -24.94 12.74 -28.89
C ASN A 94 -25.52 13.08 -27.50
N PRO A 95 -24.72 12.95 -26.43
CA PRO A 95 -25.18 13.26 -25.07
C PRO A 95 -25.49 14.74 -24.86
N ASP A 96 -24.94 15.62 -25.70
CA ASP A 96 -25.10 17.08 -25.58
C ASP A 96 -26.25 17.64 -26.44
N LYS A 97 -26.91 16.78 -27.23
CA LYS A 97 -28.09 17.11 -28.05
C LYS A 97 -27.84 18.29 -29.01
N VAL A 98 -26.66 18.29 -29.62
CA VAL A 98 -26.26 19.28 -30.63
C VAL A 98 -26.44 18.73 -32.05
N ASP A 99 -26.27 19.58 -33.06
CA ASP A 99 -26.27 19.13 -34.46
C ASP A 99 -25.00 18.36 -34.82
N HIS A 100 -25.11 17.53 -35.86
CA HIS A 100 -23.96 16.83 -36.47
C HIS A 100 -22.92 17.83 -37.00
N GLY A 101 -21.65 17.45 -36.90
CA GLY A 101 -20.53 18.21 -37.42
C GLY A 101 -19.29 17.37 -37.70
N GLY A 102 -18.29 17.96 -38.36
CA GLY A 102 -17.00 17.32 -38.57
C GLY A 102 -16.11 17.35 -37.31
N PRO A 103 -15.05 16.51 -37.25
CA PRO A 103 -14.19 16.37 -36.06
C PRO A 103 -13.50 17.67 -35.60
N ASP A 104 -13.28 18.60 -36.54
CA ASP A 104 -12.68 19.91 -36.30
C ASP A 104 -13.70 21.02 -36.00
N HIS A 105 -15.00 20.73 -36.03
CA HIS A 105 -16.04 21.71 -35.70
C HIS A 105 -16.24 21.84 -34.19
N GLU A 106 -16.51 23.06 -33.70
CA GLU A 106 -16.82 23.31 -32.28
C GLU A 106 -18.13 22.62 -31.85
N VAL A 107 -19.09 22.52 -32.77
CA VAL A 107 -20.39 21.87 -32.55
C VAL A 107 -20.43 20.61 -33.41
N ARG A 108 -20.44 19.46 -32.75
CA ARG A 108 -20.58 18.13 -33.34
C ARG A 108 -21.12 17.15 -32.29
N HIS A 109 -21.66 16.01 -32.70
CA HIS A 109 -21.89 14.96 -31.74
C HIS A 109 -20.56 14.43 -31.19
N VAL A 110 -20.57 13.93 -29.96
CA VAL A 110 -19.40 13.27 -29.36
C VAL A 110 -18.94 12.09 -30.23
N GLY A 111 -19.88 11.37 -30.84
CA GLY A 111 -19.58 10.25 -31.73
C GLY A 111 -19.19 10.61 -33.17
N ASP A 112 -19.14 11.90 -33.55
CA ASP A 112 -18.84 12.29 -34.94
C ASP A 112 -17.33 12.30 -35.20
N LEU A 113 -16.78 11.23 -35.78
CA LEU A 113 -15.33 11.07 -36.03
C LEU A 113 -14.91 11.42 -37.46
N GLY A 114 -15.85 11.85 -38.31
CA GLY A 114 -15.59 12.32 -39.67
C GLY A 114 -15.49 11.19 -40.70
N ASN A 115 -14.53 11.31 -41.63
CA ASN A 115 -14.36 10.39 -42.75
C ASN A 115 -13.08 9.56 -42.64
N LEU A 116 -13.17 8.29 -42.98
CA LEU A 116 -12.03 7.42 -43.26
C LEU A 116 -11.87 7.26 -44.77
N GLU A 117 -10.64 7.35 -45.27
CA GLU A 117 -10.36 7.26 -46.71
C GLU A 117 -9.70 5.92 -47.05
N ALA A 118 -10.42 5.09 -47.80
CA ALA A 118 -9.93 3.82 -48.31
C ALA A 118 -9.17 4.03 -49.63
N ASN A 119 -7.99 3.44 -49.72
CA ASN A 119 -7.18 3.50 -50.94
C ASN A 119 -7.75 2.64 -52.08
N SER A 120 -7.09 2.63 -53.24
CA SER A 120 -7.48 1.83 -54.41
C SER A 120 -7.49 0.30 -54.18
N SER A 121 -6.92 -0.18 -53.08
CA SER A 121 -6.97 -1.59 -52.65
C SER A 121 -8.06 -1.86 -51.61
N GLY A 122 -8.87 -0.86 -51.26
CA GLY A 122 -9.93 -0.97 -50.25
C GLY A 122 -9.42 -1.10 -48.82
N ILE A 123 -8.22 -0.59 -48.54
CA ILE A 123 -7.54 -0.67 -47.25
C ILE A 123 -7.50 0.72 -46.59
N ILE A 124 -7.74 0.75 -45.28
CA ILE A 124 -7.55 1.89 -44.38
C ILE A 124 -6.53 1.46 -43.31
N ASP A 125 -5.42 2.20 -43.16
CA ASP A 125 -4.54 2.12 -41.99
C ASP A 125 -4.16 3.55 -41.58
N VAL A 126 -4.88 4.09 -40.59
CA VAL A 126 -4.72 5.47 -40.14
C VAL A 126 -4.69 5.53 -38.62
N THR A 127 -3.93 6.49 -38.09
CA THR A 127 -3.96 6.83 -36.67
C THR A 127 -4.16 8.33 -36.53
N TYR A 128 -5.15 8.74 -35.74
CA TYR A 128 -5.44 10.13 -35.43
C TYR A 128 -5.82 10.29 -33.96
N THR A 129 -6.05 11.53 -33.52
CA THR A 129 -6.39 11.84 -32.13
C THR A 129 -7.71 12.59 -32.10
N ASP A 130 -8.62 12.16 -31.24
CA ASP A 130 -9.89 12.85 -31.00
C ASP A 130 -9.90 13.44 -29.57
N PRO A 131 -10.18 14.75 -29.42
CA PRO A 131 -10.16 15.42 -28.11
C PRO A 131 -11.50 15.40 -27.37
N VAL A 132 -12.58 14.88 -27.97
CA VAL A 132 -13.93 14.94 -27.41
C VAL A 132 -14.35 13.59 -26.84
N ILE A 133 -14.10 12.48 -27.54
CA ILE A 133 -14.37 11.15 -27.01
C ILE A 133 -13.44 10.84 -25.84
N THR A 134 -13.93 10.05 -24.88
CA THR A 134 -13.13 9.52 -23.78
C THR A 134 -13.30 8.00 -23.68
N LEU A 135 -12.46 7.33 -22.89
CA LEU A 135 -12.65 5.91 -22.54
C LEU A 135 -13.30 5.72 -21.17
N THR A 136 -13.52 6.81 -20.44
CA THR A 136 -14.11 6.86 -19.10
C THR A 136 -14.94 8.14 -18.92
N GLY A 137 -15.86 8.16 -17.96
CA GLY A 137 -16.72 9.34 -17.72
C GLY A 137 -17.88 9.49 -18.70
N LYS A 138 -18.51 10.67 -18.69
CA LYS A 138 -19.74 10.96 -19.46
C LYS A 138 -19.54 10.80 -20.98
N MET A 139 -18.38 11.14 -21.53
CA MET A 139 -18.11 11.03 -22.97
C MET A 139 -17.53 9.66 -23.38
N ALA A 140 -17.65 8.64 -22.52
CA ALA A 140 -17.05 7.34 -22.76
C ALA A 140 -17.66 6.62 -23.97
N VAL A 141 -16.78 6.08 -24.83
CA VAL A 141 -17.17 5.29 -26.01
C VAL A 141 -17.07 3.78 -25.80
N ILE A 142 -16.60 3.33 -24.62
CA ILE A 142 -16.60 1.91 -24.25
C ILE A 142 -18.04 1.43 -24.08
N GLY A 143 -18.37 0.27 -24.64
CA GLY A 143 -19.71 -0.29 -24.63
C GLY A 143 -20.66 0.32 -25.68
N ARG A 144 -20.16 1.24 -26.51
CA ARG A 144 -20.92 1.88 -27.60
C ARG A 144 -20.58 1.27 -28.95
N GLY A 145 -21.47 1.48 -29.92
CA GLY A 145 -21.33 0.96 -31.27
C GLY A 145 -20.33 1.76 -32.08
N CYS A 146 -19.38 1.12 -32.73
CA CYS A 146 -18.48 1.70 -33.71
C CYS A 146 -19.02 1.34 -35.10
N VAL A 147 -19.24 2.32 -35.99
CA VAL A 147 -19.90 2.11 -37.29
C VAL A 147 -19.15 2.82 -38.41
N VAL A 148 -18.96 2.12 -39.53
CA VAL A 148 -18.48 2.68 -40.80
C VAL A 148 -19.64 2.71 -41.79
N HIS A 149 -19.77 3.82 -42.51
CA HIS A 149 -20.83 4.10 -43.45
C HIS A 149 -20.41 3.93 -44.91
N GLU A 150 -21.39 3.78 -45.80
CA GLU A 150 -21.19 3.51 -47.23
C GLU A 150 -20.63 4.72 -47.99
N LEU A 151 -21.06 5.94 -47.65
CA LEU A 151 -20.75 7.16 -48.38
C LEU A 151 -19.88 8.12 -47.56
N GLU A 152 -19.37 9.15 -48.24
CA GLU A 152 -18.72 10.29 -47.59
C GLU A 152 -19.72 11.03 -46.69
N ASP A 153 -19.28 11.33 -45.48
CA ASP A 153 -19.97 12.21 -44.55
C ASP A 153 -19.75 13.68 -44.97
N ASP A 154 -20.85 14.41 -45.17
CA ASP A 154 -20.87 15.82 -45.57
C ASP A 154 -20.61 16.83 -44.44
N LEU A 155 -20.30 16.33 -43.24
CA LEU A 155 -19.90 17.05 -42.03
C LEU A 155 -20.95 18.04 -41.52
N GLY A 156 -22.22 17.82 -41.87
CA GLY A 156 -23.30 18.75 -41.55
C GLY A 156 -23.32 20.00 -42.43
N LEU A 157 -22.58 20.01 -43.54
CA LEU A 157 -22.43 21.14 -44.46
C LEU A 157 -23.22 20.96 -45.77
N GLY A 158 -23.84 19.81 -45.97
CA GLY A 158 -24.65 19.50 -47.14
C GLY A 158 -26.04 20.13 -47.09
N ASN A 159 -26.70 20.14 -48.26
CA ASN A 159 -28.08 20.62 -48.41
C ASN A 159 -29.14 19.53 -48.16
N HIS A 160 -28.73 18.31 -47.78
CA HIS A 160 -29.65 17.21 -47.51
C HIS A 160 -30.28 17.36 -46.11
N THR A 161 -31.53 16.92 -45.94
CA THR A 161 -32.25 17.02 -44.65
C THR A 161 -31.58 16.26 -43.52
N ASP A 162 -30.79 15.24 -43.87
CA ASP A 162 -30.05 14.41 -42.90
C ASP A 162 -28.61 14.88 -42.68
N SER A 163 -28.16 15.94 -43.37
CA SER A 163 -26.80 16.48 -43.19
C SER A 163 -26.57 16.86 -41.72
N LYS A 164 -27.45 17.68 -41.13
CA LYS A 164 -27.38 18.07 -39.71
C LYS A 164 -27.66 16.95 -38.70
N LYS A 165 -28.09 15.77 -39.15
CA LYS A 165 -28.44 14.64 -38.27
C LYS A 165 -27.41 13.53 -38.29
N THR A 166 -26.85 13.21 -39.45
CA THR A 166 -26.01 12.03 -39.65
C THR A 166 -24.91 12.26 -40.69
N GLY A 167 -24.68 13.51 -41.11
CA GLY A 167 -23.74 13.84 -42.19
C GLY A 167 -24.09 13.25 -43.55
N ASN A 168 -25.33 12.77 -43.73
CA ASN A 168 -25.79 12.12 -44.96
C ASN A 168 -24.88 10.97 -45.47
N ALA A 169 -24.18 10.25 -44.58
CA ALA A 169 -23.18 9.23 -44.94
C ALA A 169 -23.76 7.90 -45.49
N GLY A 170 -25.08 7.79 -45.66
CA GLY A 170 -25.72 6.60 -46.22
C GLY A 170 -25.74 5.37 -45.29
N GLY A 171 -25.78 4.17 -45.88
CA GLY A 171 -25.95 2.90 -45.18
C GLY A 171 -24.80 2.54 -44.24
N ARG A 172 -25.04 1.62 -43.29
CA ARG A 172 -24.02 1.12 -42.33
C ARG A 172 -23.38 -0.15 -42.90
N ILE A 173 -22.11 -0.09 -43.28
CA ILE A 173 -21.41 -1.18 -43.99
C ILE A 173 -20.56 -2.06 -43.08
N ALA A 174 -20.19 -1.58 -41.90
CA ALA A 174 -19.57 -2.40 -40.86
C ALA A 174 -19.86 -1.83 -39.48
N CYS A 175 -19.97 -2.69 -38.47
CA CYS A 175 -20.13 -2.25 -37.10
C CYS A 175 -19.58 -3.24 -36.08
N ALA A 176 -19.33 -2.75 -34.87
CA ALA A 176 -18.87 -3.55 -33.75
C ALA A 176 -19.12 -2.85 -32.42
N LEU A 177 -19.10 -3.63 -31.34
CA LEU A 177 -19.06 -3.10 -29.99
C LEU A 177 -17.63 -2.68 -29.63
N SER A 178 -17.45 -1.47 -29.09
CA SER A 178 -16.17 -1.04 -28.52
C SER A 178 -15.96 -1.68 -27.15
N LEU A 179 -15.00 -2.61 -27.05
CA LEU A 179 -14.78 -3.45 -25.86
C LEU A 179 -13.39 -3.24 -25.28
N VAL A 180 -13.24 -3.37 -23.96
CA VAL A 180 -11.90 -3.46 -23.35
C VAL A 180 -11.29 -4.82 -23.70
N PRO A 181 -10.10 -4.88 -24.33
CA PRO A 181 -9.44 -6.16 -24.58
C PRO A 181 -9.14 -6.83 -23.24
N THR A 182 -9.61 -8.06 -23.07
CA THR A 182 -9.19 -8.87 -21.93
C THR A 182 -7.69 -9.09 -22.07
N ALA A 183 -6.92 -8.74 -21.05
CA ALA A 183 -5.47 -8.93 -21.06
C ALA A 183 -5.18 -10.42 -21.31
N ILE A 184 -4.80 -10.78 -22.54
CA ILE A 184 -4.30 -12.12 -22.84
C ILE A 184 -2.98 -12.23 -22.06
N PRO A 185 -2.87 -13.16 -21.09
CA PRO A 185 -1.61 -13.35 -20.37
C PRO A 185 -0.52 -13.65 -21.41
N LYS A 186 0.55 -12.84 -21.43
CA LYS A 186 1.74 -13.13 -22.24
C LYS A 186 2.17 -14.57 -21.95
N PRO A 187 2.39 -15.42 -22.97
CA PRO A 187 2.96 -16.74 -22.76
C PRO A 187 4.33 -16.59 -22.07
N ILE A 188 4.48 -17.23 -20.92
CA ILE A 188 5.71 -17.25 -20.15
C ILE A 188 6.77 -18.02 -20.96
N PRO A 189 7.96 -17.47 -21.23
CA PRO A 189 9.04 -18.25 -21.82
C PRO A 189 9.50 -19.31 -20.82
N ILE A 190 9.37 -20.57 -21.20
CA ILE A 190 9.79 -21.73 -20.41
C ILE A 190 11.28 -21.95 -20.68
N SER A 191 12.17 -21.34 -19.90
CA SER A 191 13.57 -21.78 -19.80
C SER A 191 14.33 -21.16 -18.61
N ALA A 192 14.32 -21.85 -17.47
CA ALA A 192 15.46 -21.85 -16.55
C ALA A 192 15.48 -23.17 -15.76
N PRO A 193 16.63 -23.86 -15.66
CA PRO A 193 16.72 -25.19 -15.05
C PRO A 193 16.72 -25.10 -13.52
N ILE A 194 16.14 -26.13 -12.90
CA ILE A 194 16.07 -26.33 -11.45
C ILE A 194 17.32 -27.09 -11.00
N SER A 195 18.20 -26.43 -10.22
CA SER A 195 19.13 -27.12 -9.31
C SER A 195 19.74 -26.17 -8.28
N ALA A 196 19.21 -26.17 -7.06
CA ALA A 196 19.97 -25.85 -5.84
C ALA A 196 19.35 -26.58 -4.63
N PRO A 197 20.16 -27.16 -3.73
CA PRO A 197 19.70 -28.11 -2.71
C PRO A 197 19.09 -27.43 -1.48
N ILE A 198 18.17 -28.16 -0.83
CA ILE A 198 17.46 -27.78 0.38
C ILE A 198 18.39 -28.00 1.59
N SER A 199 18.65 -26.93 2.36
CA SER A 199 19.09 -27.04 3.76
C SER A 199 18.02 -26.40 4.66
N LEU A 200 17.36 -27.23 5.47
CA LEU A 200 16.33 -26.81 6.41
C LEU A 200 16.99 -26.45 7.75
N SER A 201 17.25 -25.17 7.98
CA SER A 201 17.37 -24.61 9.33
C SER A 201 16.03 -23.99 9.73
N VAL A 202 15.50 -24.47 10.86
CA VAL A 202 14.23 -24.08 11.49
C VAL A 202 14.11 -22.56 11.57
N SER A 203 13.29 -22.00 10.68
CA SER A 203 12.90 -20.58 10.64
C SER A 203 11.38 -20.53 10.76
N VAL A 204 10.90 -20.44 11.98
CA VAL A 204 9.48 -20.30 12.30
C VAL A 204 9.07 -18.85 12.01
N PHE A 205 8.14 -18.69 11.06
CA PHE A 205 7.54 -17.46 10.53
C PHE A 205 8.42 -16.54 9.66
N ALA A 206 8.80 -17.02 8.48
CA ALA A 206 8.73 -16.18 7.29
C ALA A 206 7.28 -16.26 6.75
N PRO A 207 6.54 -15.16 6.58
CA PRO A 207 5.39 -15.22 5.71
C PRO A 207 5.95 -15.47 4.31
N ILE A 208 5.72 -16.69 3.84
CA ILE A 208 5.74 -17.00 2.42
C ILE A 208 4.90 -15.89 1.78
N CYS A 209 5.51 -15.02 0.97
CA CYS A 209 4.78 -14.28 -0.05
C CYS A 209 4.24 -15.35 -1.01
N VAL A 210 3.17 -16.02 -0.61
CA VAL A 210 2.29 -16.68 -1.56
C VAL A 210 1.69 -15.49 -2.31
N PRO A 211 1.96 -15.33 -3.61
CA PRO A 211 1.15 -14.41 -4.38
C PRO A 211 -0.27 -14.96 -4.25
N VAL A 212 -1.12 -14.26 -3.50
CA VAL A 212 -2.56 -14.47 -3.60
C VAL A 212 -2.91 -14.00 -5.01
N ARG A 213 -2.77 -14.93 -5.96
CA ARG A 213 -3.42 -14.89 -7.25
C ARG A 213 -4.90 -15.03 -6.95
N SER A 214 -5.55 -13.92 -6.57
CA SER A 214 -6.99 -13.86 -6.48
C SER A 214 -7.52 -13.93 -7.91
N ARG A 215 -7.80 -15.17 -8.34
CA ARG A 215 -8.80 -15.44 -9.36
C ARG A 215 -10.12 -14.87 -8.85
N GLU A 216 -10.45 -13.64 -9.22
CA GLU A 216 -11.82 -13.22 -9.41
C GLU A 216 -11.87 -12.36 -10.66
N TYR A 217 -12.02 -13.06 -11.77
CA TYR A 217 -12.54 -12.52 -13.01
C TYR A 217 -14.06 -12.40 -12.81
N TYR A 218 -14.59 -11.19 -12.89
CA TYR A 218 -15.98 -10.99 -13.28
C TYR A 218 -15.99 -10.00 -14.44
N TYR A 219 -15.86 -10.53 -15.65
CA TYR A 219 -16.42 -9.87 -16.82
C TYR A 219 -17.92 -10.18 -16.80
N TYR A 220 -18.74 -9.16 -16.57
CA TYR A 220 -20.16 -9.23 -16.85
C TYR A 220 -20.36 -9.11 -18.36
N LEU A 221 -20.47 -10.27 -19.01
CA LEU A 221 -21.10 -10.39 -20.32
C LEU A 221 -22.26 -11.39 -20.17
N PHE A 222 -23.45 -10.86 -20.41
CA PHE A 222 -24.76 -11.51 -20.58
C PHE A 222 -25.48 -12.06 -19.34
N ALA A 223 -26.50 -11.31 -18.92
CA ALA A 223 -27.87 -11.82 -18.93
C ALA A 223 -28.86 -10.64 -19.00
N CYS A 224 -29.17 -10.21 -20.22
CA CYS A 224 -30.50 -9.70 -20.50
C CYS A 224 -31.45 -10.89 -20.32
N SER A 225 -32.21 -10.91 -19.23
CA SER A 225 -33.42 -11.71 -19.12
C SER A 225 -34.39 -10.92 -18.25
N THR A 226 -35.57 -10.68 -18.80
CA THR A 226 -36.67 -9.84 -18.32
C THR A 226 -36.58 -8.35 -18.68
N SER A 227 -37.66 -7.93 -19.34
CA SER A 227 -37.93 -6.68 -20.05
C SER A 227 -37.79 -5.43 -19.18
N ASN A 228 -36.69 -4.69 -19.40
CA ASN A 228 -36.51 -3.23 -19.29
C ASN A 228 -35.06 -2.91 -18.87
N CYS A 229 -34.14 -2.89 -19.83
CA CYS A 229 -32.85 -2.24 -19.62
C CYS A 229 -32.99 -0.74 -19.95
N SER A 230 -33.08 0.10 -18.92
CA SER A 230 -32.79 1.53 -19.06
C SER A 230 -31.31 1.69 -19.39
N SER A 231 -30.99 2.63 -20.26
CA SER A 231 -29.69 2.80 -20.94
C SER A 231 -28.68 3.62 -20.13
N ASP A 232 -28.86 3.71 -18.81
CA ASP A 232 -28.10 4.64 -17.97
C ASP A 232 -26.73 4.04 -17.60
N VAL A 233 -25.80 4.07 -18.56
CA VAL A 233 -24.35 3.84 -18.33
C VAL A 233 -23.64 5.15 -17.93
N ASP A 234 -24.41 6.20 -17.66
CA ASP A 234 -23.94 7.55 -17.39
C ASP A 234 -23.60 7.72 -15.91
N GLU A 235 -22.47 7.15 -15.46
CA GLU A 235 -21.62 7.64 -14.35
C GLU A 235 -20.60 6.58 -13.92
N TRP A 236 -19.57 6.33 -14.74
CA TRP A 236 -18.31 5.83 -14.21
C TRP A 236 -17.37 7.03 -14.02
N PRO A 237 -17.23 7.59 -12.80
CA PRO A 237 -16.25 8.64 -12.57
C PRO A 237 -14.86 8.12 -12.92
N CYS A 238 -14.07 8.96 -13.61
CA CYS A 238 -12.62 8.86 -13.69
C CYS A 238 -12.03 9.04 -12.29
N ARG A 239 -12.24 8.06 -11.42
CA ARG A 239 -11.68 8.03 -10.09
C ARG A 239 -11.11 6.64 -9.94
N ASP A 240 -9.79 6.58 -10.05
CA ASP A 240 -8.92 5.42 -9.81
C ASP A 240 -9.70 4.17 -9.39
N GLY A 241 -9.99 3.34 -10.40
CA GLY A 241 -10.93 2.23 -10.34
C GLY A 241 -10.77 1.36 -9.09
N GLY A 242 -11.85 0.71 -8.67
CA GLY A 242 -12.05 0.00 -7.39
C GLY A 242 -10.94 -0.91 -6.83
N ALA A 243 -9.84 -1.16 -7.55
CA ALA A 243 -8.58 -1.65 -7.00
C ALA A 243 -7.85 -0.64 -6.10
N GLY A 244 -8.00 0.68 -6.32
CA GLY A 244 -7.44 1.73 -5.47
C GLY A 244 -8.09 1.72 -4.09
N ALA A 245 -9.42 1.88 -4.05
CA ALA A 245 -10.19 1.87 -2.80
C ALA A 245 -9.97 0.58 -1.98
N LEU A 246 -9.89 -0.59 -2.62
CA LEU A 246 -9.62 -1.86 -1.92
C LEU A 246 -8.17 -1.92 -1.37
N ARG A 247 -7.18 -1.44 -2.11
CA ARG A 247 -5.76 -1.35 -1.67
C ARG A 247 -5.55 -0.33 -0.55
N TYR A 248 -6.20 0.83 -0.63
CA TYR A 248 -6.19 1.85 0.43
C TYR A 248 -6.93 1.36 1.68
N SER A 249 -8.05 0.66 1.53
CA SER A 249 -8.80 0.07 2.65
C SER A 249 -8.02 -1.03 3.38
N LEU A 250 -7.27 -1.86 2.64
CA LEU A 250 -6.37 -2.87 3.22
C LEU A 250 -5.19 -2.23 3.97
N SER A 251 -4.70 -1.08 3.50
CA SER A 251 -3.64 -0.32 4.17
C SER A 251 -4.12 0.28 5.51
N ILE A 252 -5.36 0.83 5.54
CA ILE A 252 -6.01 1.32 6.77
C ILE A 252 -6.16 0.19 7.78
N LEU A 253 -6.69 -0.96 7.36
CA LEU A 253 -6.90 -2.11 8.25
C LEU A 253 -5.57 -2.58 8.87
N THR A 254 -4.50 -2.60 8.09
CA THR A 254 -3.18 -3.06 8.56
C THR A 254 -2.56 -2.10 9.60
N VAL A 255 -2.74 -0.79 9.42
CA VAL A 255 -2.26 0.22 10.38
C VAL A 255 -3.08 0.22 11.67
N ILE A 256 -4.40 0.09 11.56
CA ILE A 256 -5.30 0.03 12.72
C ILE A 256 -5.03 -1.23 13.54
N ILE A 257 -4.88 -2.39 12.89
CA ILE A 257 -4.60 -3.67 13.57
C ILE A 257 -3.22 -3.64 14.25
N SER A 258 -2.19 -3.06 13.63
CA SER A 258 -0.84 -3.00 14.22
C SER A 258 -0.74 -2.00 15.38
N GLY A 259 -1.40 -0.83 15.29
CA GLY A 259 -1.46 0.13 16.39
C GLY A 259 -2.25 -0.39 17.60
N LEU A 260 -3.39 -1.03 17.36
CA LEU A 260 -4.19 -1.69 18.41
C LEU A 260 -3.42 -2.85 19.05
N GLY A 261 -2.64 -3.61 18.28
CA GLY A 261 -1.82 -4.70 18.80
C GLY A 261 -0.82 -4.27 19.87
N ILE A 262 -0.16 -3.12 19.69
CA ILE A 262 0.78 -2.56 20.68
C ILE A 262 0.04 -2.07 21.93
N LEU A 263 -1.13 -1.46 21.77
CA LEU A 263 -1.96 -1.01 22.88
C LEU A 263 -2.49 -2.17 23.70
N ILE A 264 -2.97 -3.23 23.05
CA ILE A 264 -3.44 -4.45 23.70
C ILE A 264 -2.28 -5.14 24.42
N ALA A 265 -1.11 -5.28 23.78
CA ALA A 265 0.06 -5.87 24.42
C ALA A 265 0.50 -5.05 25.65
N GLY A 266 0.52 -3.71 25.55
CA GLY A 266 0.82 -2.83 26.68
C GLY A 266 -0.20 -2.94 27.82
N ALA A 267 -1.49 -3.02 27.49
CA ALA A 267 -2.57 -3.20 28.45
C ALA A 267 -2.56 -4.58 29.11
N VAL A 268 -2.22 -5.65 28.38
CA VAL A 268 -2.06 -7.00 28.93
C VAL A 268 -0.88 -7.04 29.90
N VAL A 269 0.28 -6.52 29.50
CA VAL A 269 1.44 -6.41 30.40
C VAL A 269 1.10 -5.58 31.63
N LEU A 270 0.33 -4.49 31.46
CA LEU A 270 -0.12 -3.68 32.59
C LEU A 270 -1.10 -4.46 33.49
N ALA A 271 -2.04 -5.21 32.93
CA ALA A 271 -2.99 -6.01 33.71
C ALA A 271 -2.28 -7.10 34.52
N ASP A 272 -1.34 -7.81 33.90
CA ASP A 272 -0.51 -8.82 34.56
C ASP A 272 0.30 -8.20 35.71
N VAL A 273 0.88 -7.01 35.52
CA VAL A 273 1.64 -6.32 36.58
C VAL A 273 0.71 -5.73 37.65
N ASN A 274 -0.47 -5.24 37.27
CA ASN A 274 -1.45 -4.60 38.15
C ASN A 274 -2.16 -5.60 39.08
N GLU A 275 -2.28 -6.87 38.67
CA GLU A 275 -2.77 -7.95 39.53
C GLU A 275 -1.85 -8.18 40.75
N PHE A 276 -0.56 -7.82 40.64
CA PHE A 276 0.39 -7.82 41.75
C PHE A 276 0.47 -6.50 42.52
N ASN A 277 -0.39 -5.50 42.27
CA ASN A 277 -0.31 -4.15 42.87
C ASN A 277 -0.34 -4.10 44.41
N HIS A 278 -0.83 -5.13 45.09
CA HIS A 278 -0.74 -5.20 46.55
C HIS A 278 0.70 -5.50 47.04
N PHE A 279 1.59 -5.88 46.13
CA PHE A 279 2.97 -6.29 46.36
C PHE A 279 3.94 -5.64 45.37
N VAL A 280 3.59 -4.49 44.78
CA VAL A 280 4.43 -3.85 43.76
C VAL A 280 4.36 -2.34 43.94
N GLU A 281 5.40 -1.74 44.53
CA GLU A 281 5.59 -0.29 44.50
C GLU A 281 5.72 0.21 43.05
N GLY A 282 5.29 1.45 42.75
CA GLY A 282 5.15 2.05 41.41
C GLY A 282 6.37 2.05 40.47
N ARG A 283 7.51 1.45 40.86
CA ARG A 283 8.72 1.25 40.07
C ARG A 283 8.53 0.27 38.91
N VAL A 284 7.60 -0.70 39.01
CA VAL A 284 7.36 -1.72 37.96
C VAL A 284 6.26 -1.30 36.96
N LEU A 285 5.42 -0.33 37.32
CA LEU A 285 4.35 0.20 36.45
C LEU A 285 4.88 1.15 35.36
N GLY A 286 6.09 1.69 35.50
CA GLY A 286 6.69 2.64 34.56
C GLY A 286 6.83 2.13 33.12
N PRO A 287 7.52 1.00 32.87
CA PRO A 287 7.73 0.50 31.51
C PRO A 287 6.44 0.20 30.72
N PRO A 288 5.40 -0.45 31.30
CA PRO A 288 4.12 -0.66 30.61
C PRO A 288 3.39 0.66 30.29
N ILE A 289 3.40 1.64 31.19
CA ILE A 289 2.78 2.96 30.95
C ILE A 289 3.46 3.67 29.77
N VAL A 290 4.79 3.65 29.71
CA VAL A 290 5.55 4.25 28.59
C VAL A 290 5.20 3.56 27.26
N LEU A 291 5.01 2.23 27.24
CA LEU A 291 4.59 1.50 26.04
C LEU A 291 3.17 1.90 25.58
N ILE A 292 2.23 2.07 26.51
CA ILE A 292 0.85 2.48 26.19
C ILE A 292 0.84 3.89 25.61
N VAL A 293 1.50 4.85 26.27
CA VAL A 293 1.56 6.25 25.81
C VAL A 293 2.22 6.34 24.44
N THR A 294 3.33 5.63 24.23
CA THR A 294 4.02 5.59 22.93
C THR A 294 3.14 4.97 21.85
N GLY A 295 2.43 3.89 22.17
CA GLY A 295 1.48 3.23 21.25
C GLY A 295 0.34 4.15 20.82
N LEU A 296 -0.21 4.95 21.74
CA LEU A 296 -1.28 5.91 21.44
C LEU A 296 -0.79 6.99 20.47
N ILE A 297 0.40 7.53 20.70
CA ILE A 297 1.00 8.55 19.82
C ILE A 297 1.21 7.99 18.41
N ILE A 298 1.78 6.79 18.29
CA ILE A 298 1.99 6.11 17.00
C ILE A 298 0.67 5.89 16.28
N PHE A 299 -0.36 5.42 16.98
CA PHE A 299 -1.69 5.19 16.41
C PHE A 299 -2.32 6.46 15.84
N VAL A 300 -2.26 7.58 16.57
CA VAL A 300 -2.81 8.87 16.11
C VAL A 300 -2.07 9.34 14.87
N ILE A 301 -0.73 9.33 14.88
CA ILE A 301 0.09 9.80 13.76
C ILE A 301 -0.15 8.96 12.51
N ALA A 302 -0.18 7.63 12.66
CA ALA A 302 -0.42 6.72 11.54
C ALA A 302 -1.83 6.90 10.95
N SER A 303 -2.84 7.15 11.81
CA SER A 303 -4.20 7.46 11.38
C SER A 303 -4.26 8.76 10.56
N LEU A 304 -3.57 9.82 11.00
CA LEU A 304 -3.51 11.10 10.27
C LEU A 304 -2.84 10.92 8.90
N GLY A 305 -1.71 10.21 8.83
CA GLY A 305 -1.02 9.94 7.56
C GLY A 305 -1.90 9.15 6.58
N CYS A 306 -2.58 8.13 7.10
CA CYS A 306 -3.47 7.28 6.30
C CYS A 306 -4.70 8.06 5.80
N PHE A 307 -5.44 8.71 6.70
CA PHE A 307 -6.59 9.54 6.33
C PHE A 307 -6.21 10.70 5.41
N GLY A 308 -5.00 11.27 5.56
CA GLY A 308 -4.46 12.32 4.70
C GLY A 308 -4.27 11.85 3.26
N ALA A 309 -3.74 10.64 3.08
CA ALA A 309 -3.58 10.03 1.77
C ALA A 309 -4.94 9.69 1.14
N ILE A 310 -5.87 9.07 1.89
CA ILE A 310 -7.16 8.60 1.37
C ILE A 310 -8.09 9.74 1.00
N LYS A 311 -8.18 10.76 1.85
CA LYS A 311 -9.00 11.94 1.57
C LYS A 311 -8.31 12.91 0.61
N GLU A 312 -7.11 12.56 0.14
CA GLU A 312 -6.24 13.41 -0.66
C GLU A 312 -6.22 14.83 -0.06
N SER A 313 -6.03 14.94 1.26
CA SER A 313 -6.15 16.22 1.96
C SER A 313 -4.77 16.78 2.24
N PRO A 314 -4.35 17.85 1.54
CA PRO A 314 -3.01 18.42 1.72
C PRO A 314 -2.77 18.89 3.16
N THR A 315 -3.79 19.45 3.81
CA THR A 315 -3.69 19.91 5.20
C THR A 315 -3.36 18.76 6.14
N LEU A 316 -4.00 17.61 5.97
CA LEU A 316 -3.82 16.45 6.83
C LEU A 316 -2.46 15.78 6.61
N LEU A 317 -2.00 15.71 5.36
CA LEU A 317 -0.66 15.23 5.01
C LEU A 317 0.45 16.13 5.55
N ILE A 318 0.28 17.46 5.51
CA ILE A 318 1.25 18.40 6.08
C ILE A 318 1.28 18.32 7.61
N THR A 319 0.12 18.19 8.27
CA THR A 319 0.08 17.97 9.73
C THR A 319 0.83 16.71 10.11
N PHE A 320 0.65 15.60 9.38
CA PHE A 320 1.41 14.37 9.57
C PHE A 320 2.93 14.59 9.43
N ALA A 321 3.37 15.29 8.38
CA ALA A 321 4.78 15.59 8.16
C ALA A 321 5.40 16.43 9.29
N VAL A 322 4.66 17.43 9.80
CA VAL A 322 5.10 18.25 10.93
C VAL A 322 5.25 17.42 12.20
N LEU A 323 4.29 16.54 12.50
CA LEU A 323 4.37 15.66 13.67
C LEU A 323 5.58 14.70 13.59
N LEU A 324 5.86 14.14 12.41
CA LEU A 324 7.07 13.34 12.19
C LEU A 324 8.35 14.18 12.36
N ALA A 325 8.38 15.43 11.91
CA ALA A 325 9.55 16.29 12.11
C ALA A 325 9.79 16.59 13.60
N VAL A 326 8.73 16.81 14.38
CA VAL A 326 8.84 17.01 15.83
C VAL A 326 9.41 15.76 16.51
N ILE A 327 8.91 14.57 16.17
CA ILE A 327 9.45 13.32 16.73
C ILE A 327 10.93 13.15 16.37
N PHE A 328 11.32 13.47 15.14
CA PHE A 328 12.72 13.37 14.70
C PHE A 328 13.64 14.26 15.54
N ILE A 329 13.20 15.48 15.85
CA ILE A 329 13.96 16.40 16.73
C ILE A 329 14.07 15.84 18.14
N VAL A 330 13.00 15.26 18.69
CA VAL A 330 12.99 14.63 20.02
C VAL A 330 13.92 13.41 20.03
N GLU A 331 13.89 12.54 19.02
CA GLU A 331 14.79 11.38 18.91
C GLU A 331 16.26 11.79 18.87
N LEU A 332 16.58 12.86 18.13
CA LEU A 332 17.92 13.41 18.05
C LEU A 332 18.36 13.95 19.43
N ALA A 333 17.48 14.71 20.10
CA ALA A 333 17.74 15.23 21.45
C ALA A 333 17.97 14.11 22.48
N VAL A 334 17.14 13.06 22.46
CA VAL A 334 17.28 11.88 23.33
C VAL A 334 18.58 11.13 23.02
N GLY A 335 18.93 10.96 21.75
CA GLY A 335 20.18 10.33 21.34
C GLY A 335 21.42 11.08 21.83
N ILE A 336 21.44 12.41 21.68
CA ILE A 336 22.51 13.27 22.22
C ILE A 336 22.56 13.15 23.75
N ALA A 337 21.41 13.33 24.43
CA ALA A 337 21.33 13.25 25.88
C ALA A 337 21.83 11.89 26.41
N ALA A 338 21.44 10.78 25.80
CA ALA A 338 21.89 9.45 26.17
C ALA A 338 23.40 9.25 26.02
N SER A 339 24.01 9.86 24.99
CA SER A 339 25.46 9.82 24.79
C SER A 339 26.22 10.65 25.82
N VAL A 340 25.68 11.81 26.20
CA VAL A 340 26.29 12.74 27.15
C VAL A 340 26.16 12.24 28.60
N PHE A 341 24.96 11.80 28.99
CA PHE A 341 24.64 11.40 30.36
C PHE A 341 24.93 9.92 30.67
N LYS A 342 25.74 9.23 29.85
CA LYS A 342 26.04 7.80 30.04
C LYS A 342 26.62 7.49 31.44
N LYS A 343 27.53 8.35 31.93
CA LYS A 343 28.14 8.17 33.27
C LYS A 343 27.15 8.44 34.40
N ASP A 344 26.31 9.45 34.23
CA ASP A 344 25.30 9.81 35.23
C ASP A 344 24.23 8.71 35.33
N LEU A 345 23.81 8.14 34.19
CA LEU A 345 22.92 6.98 34.15
C LEU A 345 23.52 5.78 34.90
N GLU A 346 24.80 5.47 34.66
CA GLU A 346 25.50 4.39 35.38
C GLU A 346 25.54 4.64 36.88
N SER A 347 25.82 5.88 37.30
CA SER A 347 25.84 6.25 38.73
C SER A 347 24.45 6.16 39.37
N MET A 348 23.40 6.57 38.66
CA MET A 348 22.02 6.51 39.14
C MET A 348 21.54 5.06 39.28
N VAL A 349 21.84 4.21 38.29
CA VAL A 349 21.56 2.77 38.35
C VAL A 349 22.31 2.14 39.52
N LYS A 350 23.59 2.45 39.68
CA LYS A 350 24.40 1.96 40.80
C LYS A 350 23.82 2.37 42.14
N ASN A 351 23.51 3.65 42.34
CA ASN A 351 22.94 4.15 43.59
C ASN A 351 21.59 3.49 43.90
N SER A 352 20.72 3.37 42.89
CA SER A 352 19.42 2.69 43.03
C SER A 352 19.56 1.22 43.44
N LEU A 353 20.51 0.49 42.83
CA LEU A 353 20.82 -0.89 43.21
C LEU A 353 21.43 -0.98 44.61
N GLN A 354 22.30 -0.04 45.00
CA GLN A 354 22.87 0.03 46.34
C GLN A 354 21.83 0.34 47.42
N GLU A 355 20.75 1.05 47.09
CA GLU A 355 19.63 1.26 48.00
C GLU A 355 18.71 0.04 48.07
N SER A 356 18.39 -0.56 46.91
CA SER A 356 17.55 -1.76 46.82
C SER A 356 18.15 -2.95 47.58
N ILE A 357 19.46 -3.18 47.47
CA ILE A 357 20.14 -4.28 48.18
C ILE A 357 20.11 -4.11 49.71
N LYS A 358 20.03 -2.88 50.23
CA LYS A 358 19.93 -2.61 51.68
C LYS A 358 18.50 -2.75 52.19
N ARG A 359 17.52 -2.49 51.35
CA ARG A 359 16.09 -2.55 51.68
C ARG A 359 15.59 -3.99 51.81
N SER A 360 16.15 -4.92 51.02
CA SER A 360 15.93 -6.38 51.08
C SER A 360 14.48 -6.82 51.37
N ASN A 361 13.50 -6.21 50.70
CA ASN A 361 12.11 -6.67 50.75
C ASN A 361 11.89 -7.84 49.76
N SER A 362 10.73 -8.50 49.84
CA SER A 362 10.40 -9.64 48.96
C SER A 362 10.43 -9.30 47.46
N GLU A 363 10.05 -8.08 47.09
CA GLU A 363 10.04 -7.59 45.70
C GLU A 363 11.45 -7.40 45.13
N ASP A 364 12.30 -6.69 45.89
CA ASP A 364 13.70 -6.46 45.56
C ASP A 364 14.42 -7.81 45.45
N THR A 365 14.08 -8.79 46.29
CA THR A 365 14.68 -10.13 46.29
C THR A 365 14.40 -10.88 44.97
N MET A 366 13.16 -10.88 44.49
CA MET A 366 12.82 -11.47 43.18
C MET A 366 13.50 -10.75 42.02
N ALA A 367 13.62 -9.42 42.09
CA ALA A 367 14.33 -8.64 41.07
C ALA A 367 15.84 -8.95 41.06
N TRP A 368 16.45 -9.05 42.24
CA TRP A 368 17.85 -9.44 42.42
C TRP A 368 18.11 -10.84 41.88
N ASP A 369 17.25 -11.81 42.22
CA ASP A 369 17.39 -13.20 41.76
C ASP A 369 17.41 -13.30 40.23
N ASN A 370 16.48 -12.58 39.58
CA ASN A 370 16.41 -12.51 38.12
C ASN A 370 17.65 -11.84 37.52
N ILE A 371 18.11 -10.72 38.08
CA ILE A 371 19.28 -10.00 37.57
C ILE A 371 20.54 -10.85 37.70
N GLN A 372 20.75 -11.48 38.86
CA GLN A 372 21.94 -12.25 39.19
C GLN A 372 22.06 -13.52 38.34
N GLN A 373 20.96 -14.27 38.17
CA GLN A 373 20.95 -15.46 37.32
C GLN A 373 21.04 -15.10 35.82
N LYS A 374 20.35 -14.04 35.38
CA LYS A 374 20.33 -13.66 33.95
C LYS A 374 21.62 -13.00 33.47
N LEU A 375 22.32 -12.28 34.33
CA LEU A 375 23.59 -11.63 34.02
C LEU A 375 24.81 -12.40 34.56
N MET A 376 24.61 -13.51 35.28
CA MET A 376 25.65 -14.31 35.91
C MET A 376 26.60 -13.42 36.74
N CYS A 377 26.01 -12.67 37.65
CA CYS A 377 26.66 -11.65 38.48
C CYS A 377 26.22 -11.78 39.94
N CYS A 378 26.95 -11.16 40.87
CA CYS A 378 26.59 -11.19 42.28
C CYS A 378 26.96 -9.88 42.98
N GLY A 379 25.99 -9.29 43.68
CA GLY A 379 26.12 -7.98 44.32
C GLY A 379 26.08 -6.83 43.31
N VAL A 380 26.20 -5.60 43.82
CA VAL A 380 26.14 -4.39 42.99
C VAL A 380 27.45 -4.22 42.22
N ASP A 381 28.55 -4.09 42.95
CA ASP A 381 29.92 -4.00 42.45
C ASP A 381 30.67 -5.32 42.66
N SER A 382 30.35 -6.07 43.72
CA SER A 382 31.00 -7.34 44.01
C SER A 382 30.16 -8.23 44.95
N PRO A 383 30.49 -9.53 45.06
CA PRO A 383 29.86 -10.43 46.03
C PRO A 383 30.06 -10.01 47.49
N ALA A 384 30.98 -9.08 47.78
CA ALA A 384 31.17 -8.55 49.11
C ALA A 384 29.95 -7.75 49.59
N ASP A 385 29.18 -7.15 48.66
CA ASP A 385 28.04 -6.29 48.99
C ASP A 385 26.97 -7.05 49.80
N TRP A 386 26.74 -8.32 49.48
CA TRP A 386 25.86 -9.21 50.25
C TRP A 386 26.47 -9.62 51.59
N ARG A 387 27.78 -9.90 51.62
CA ARG A 387 28.48 -10.32 52.84
C ARG A 387 28.58 -9.22 53.89
N THR A 388 28.58 -7.96 53.46
CA THR A 388 28.56 -6.81 54.37
C THR A 388 27.20 -6.58 55.00
N LEU A 389 26.12 -7.12 54.41
CA LEU A 389 24.75 -6.94 54.87
C LEU A 389 24.22 -8.15 55.66
N SER A 390 24.71 -9.37 55.38
CA SER A 390 24.33 -10.58 56.11
C SER A 390 25.19 -10.79 57.35
N ALA A 391 24.55 -10.93 58.53
CA ALA A 391 25.23 -11.25 59.80
C ALA A 391 26.05 -12.56 59.72
N ASN A 392 25.59 -13.51 58.91
CA ASN A 392 26.25 -14.81 58.70
C ASN A 392 27.14 -14.83 57.45
N LYS A 393 27.32 -13.68 56.77
CA LYS A 393 28.11 -13.53 55.53
C LYS A 393 27.69 -14.48 54.41
N THR A 394 26.40 -14.87 54.40
CA THR A 394 25.82 -15.77 53.39
C THR A 394 25.52 -15.03 52.09
N LEU A 395 25.56 -15.76 50.98
CA LEU A 395 25.15 -15.26 49.66
C LEU A 395 23.75 -15.79 49.29
N PRO A 396 22.92 -15.02 48.55
CA PRO A 396 21.63 -15.51 48.07
C PRO A 396 21.84 -16.64 47.04
N GLY A 397 20.91 -17.60 46.98
CA GLY A 397 20.99 -18.75 46.07
C GLY A 397 21.13 -18.36 44.59
N SER A 398 20.59 -17.19 44.21
CA SER A 398 20.74 -16.61 42.88
C SER A 398 22.16 -16.14 42.53
N CYS A 399 23.08 -16.02 43.49
CA CYS A 399 24.50 -15.73 43.24
C CYS A 399 25.34 -16.96 42.87
N CYS A 400 24.85 -18.18 43.11
CA CYS A 400 25.59 -19.41 42.86
C CYS A 400 25.06 -20.14 41.63
N GLN A 401 25.90 -21.06 41.12
CA GLN A 401 25.45 -21.98 40.08
C GLN A 401 24.37 -22.91 40.65
N PRO A 402 23.42 -23.40 39.82
CA PRO A 402 22.28 -24.18 40.27
C PRO A 402 22.64 -25.40 41.13
N GLN A 403 23.79 -26.02 40.91
CA GLN A 403 24.25 -27.18 41.69
C GLN A 403 24.75 -26.85 43.10
N PHE A 404 24.87 -25.57 43.48
CA PHE A 404 25.35 -25.12 44.78
C PHE A 404 24.30 -24.33 45.58
N ILE A 405 23.03 -24.48 45.23
CA ILE A 405 21.91 -23.84 45.92
C ILE A 405 21.41 -24.76 47.03
N ASP A 406 21.31 -24.23 48.25
CA ASP A 406 20.63 -24.89 49.34
C ASP A 406 19.12 -24.71 49.15
N THR A 407 18.45 -25.76 48.69
CA THR A 407 17.01 -25.76 48.41
C THR A 407 16.14 -25.64 49.66
N THR A 408 16.71 -25.80 50.86
CA THR A 408 15.97 -25.65 52.12
C THR A 408 16.02 -24.23 52.69
N VAL A 409 17.04 -23.44 52.35
CA VAL A 409 17.26 -22.11 52.95
C VAL A 409 17.32 -20.98 51.90
N GLY A 410 17.43 -21.30 50.61
CA GLY A 410 17.48 -20.29 49.54
C GLY A 410 18.80 -19.52 49.47
N HIS A 411 19.86 -20.06 50.06
CA HIS A 411 21.21 -19.51 50.06
C HIS A 411 22.19 -20.41 49.32
N CYS A 412 23.38 -19.91 49.01
CA CYS A 412 24.44 -20.78 48.52
C CYS A 412 24.91 -21.74 49.61
N LEU A 413 25.03 -23.03 49.27
CA LEU A 413 25.57 -24.07 50.16
C LEU A 413 26.95 -23.66 50.68
N ASP A 414 27.24 -24.00 51.94
CA ASP A 414 28.55 -23.81 52.59
C ASP A 414 29.14 -22.37 52.52
N SER A 415 28.30 -21.34 52.37
CA SER A 415 28.73 -19.94 52.47
C SER A 415 29.06 -19.61 53.95
N PRO A 416 30.26 -19.09 54.32
CA PRO A 416 31.28 -18.45 53.49
C PRO A 416 32.52 -19.32 53.14
N ALA A 417 32.56 -20.60 53.52
CA ALA A 417 33.66 -21.54 53.18
C ALA A 417 33.69 -21.95 51.70
N LEU A 418 32.75 -21.43 50.91
CA LEU A 418 32.57 -21.72 49.50
C LEU A 418 33.73 -21.18 48.63
N GLY A 419 34.30 -22.06 47.79
CA GLY A 419 35.32 -21.71 46.80
C GLY A 419 34.86 -20.63 45.81
N LYS A 420 35.79 -19.78 45.36
CA LYS A 420 35.51 -18.66 44.43
C LYS A 420 34.95 -19.11 43.08
N ASP A 421 35.14 -20.36 42.71
CA ASP A 421 34.67 -21.00 41.48
C ASP A 421 33.16 -21.32 41.49
N LYS A 422 32.50 -21.28 42.65
CA LYS A 422 31.13 -21.79 42.84
C LYS A 422 30.04 -20.71 42.86
N TYR A 423 30.44 -19.43 42.86
CA TYR A 423 29.54 -18.28 42.80
C TYR A 423 30.07 -17.21 41.85
N PHE A 424 29.17 -16.39 41.30
CA PHE A 424 29.54 -15.36 40.33
C PHE A 424 30.43 -14.30 40.99
N GLN A 425 31.60 -14.00 40.40
CA GLN A 425 32.57 -13.07 40.98
C GLN A 425 32.36 -11.61 40.57
N ASP A 426 31.69 -11.39 39.45
CA ASP A 426 31.52 -10.07 38.86
C ASP A 426 30.28 -9.36 39.44
N GLY A 427 30.41 -8.06 39.72
CA GLY A 427 29.27 -7.21 40.10
C GLY A 427 28.27 -7.01 38.98
N CYS A 428 27.00 -6.88 39.35
CA CYS A 428 25.91 -6.75 38.39
C CYS A 428 25.93 -5.43 37.60
N VAL A 429 26.38 -4.32 38.18
CA VAL A 429 26.50 -3.03 37.47
C VAL A 429 27.50 -3.14 36.31
N GLY A 430 28.67 -3.74 36.55
CA GLY A 430 29.70 -3.94 35.52
C GLY A 430 29.23 -4.87 34.40
N LYS A 431 28.57 -5.98 34.74
CA LYS A 431 27.97 -6.90 33.74
C LYS A 431 26.85 -6.24 32.95
N LEU A 432 25.98 -5.46 33.61
CA LEU A 432 24.91 -4.71 32.96
C LEU A 432 25.48 -3.66 32.00
N ARG A 433 26.50 -2.91 32.42
CA ARG A 433 27.23 -1.99 31.55
C ARG A 433 27.78 -2.69 30.32
N ASN A 434 28.52 -3.79 30.49
CA ASN A 434 29.09 -4.54 29.36
C ASN A 434 28.00 -5.07 28.41
N ARG A 435 26.86 -5.49 28.97
CA ARG A 435 25.69 -5.92 28.19
C ARG A 435 25.09 -4.77 27.39
N ILE A 436 24.96 -3.59 28.00
CA ILE A 436 24.47 -2.38 27.34
C ILE A 436 25.45 -1.96 26.23
N GLU A 437 26.75 -1.89 26.51
CA GLU A 437 27.77 -1.49 25.53
C GLU A 437 27.82 -2.43 24.32
N LYS A 438 27.73 -3.75 24.56
CA LYS A 438 27.68 -4.74 23.48
C LYS A 438 26.45 -4.58 22.59
N ASN A 439 25.30 -4.25 23.18
CA ASN A 439 24.05 -4.07 22.45
C ASN A 439 23.86 -2.63 21.93
N ALA A 440 24.66 -1.67 22.40
CA ALA A 440 24.57 -0.27 22.01
C ALA A 440 24.78 -0.09 20.50
N THR A 441 25.67 -0.86 19.88
CA THR A 441 25.88 -0.84 18.43
C THR A 441 24.60 -1.20 17.66
N ILE A 442 23.87 -2.21 18.13
CA ILE A 442 22.59 -2.61 17.52
C ILE A 442 21.54 -1.51 17.73
N LEU A 443 21.47 -0.95 18.94
CA LEU A 443 20.52 0.11 19.25
C LEU A 443 20.75 1.37 18.42
N ILE A 444 22.01 1.78 18.24
CA ILE A 444 22.41 2.91 17.38
C ILE A 444 22.03 2.63 15.92
N GLY A 445 22.31 1.41 15.42
CA GLY A 445 21.92 1.00 14.06
C GLY A 445 20.41 1.06 13.84
N VAL A 446 19.62 0.61 14.82
CA VAL A 446 18.15 0.72 14.78
C VAL A 446 17.70 2.17 14.76
N GLY A 447 18.29 3.04 15.59
CA GLY A 447 17.96 4.47 15.62
C GLY A 447 18.22 5.17 14.28
N ILE A 448 19.36 4.88 13.63
CA ILE A 448 19.68 5.41 12.30
C ILE A 448 18.66 4.93 11.25
N GLY A 449 18.25 3.66 11.32
CA GLY A 449 17.24 3.11 10.42
C GLY A 449 15.87 3.78 10.58
N ILE A 450 15.45 4.03 11.83
CA ILE A 450 14.19 4.74 12.12
C ILE A 450 14.25 6.17 11.56
N ALA A 451 15.33 6.91 11.84
CA ALA A 451 15.56 8.26 11.33
C ALA A 451 15.47 8.33 9.80
N PHE A 452 16.06 7.36 9.09
CA PHE A 452 15.99 7.30 7.63
C PHE A 452 14.56 7.11 7.11
N ILE A 453 13.82 6.15 7.68
CA ILE A 453 12.42 5.88 7.30
C ILE A 453 11.55 7.11 7.59
N GLN A 454 11.78 7.79 8.71
CA GLN A 454 11.04 8.99 9.10
C GLN A 454 11.27 10.16 8.15
N ILE A 455 12.53 10.41 7.75
CA ILE A 455 12.86 11.44 6.75
C ILE A 455 12.19 11.12 5.41
N LEU A 456 12.24 9.87 4.96
CA LEU A 456 11.56 9.45 3.74
C LEU A 456 10.04 9.69 3.82
N GLY A 457 9.42 9.38 4.96
CA GLY A 457 8.00 9.65 5.23
C GLY A 457 7.64 11.13 5.13
N ILE A 458 8.49 12.01 5.67
CA ILE A 458 8.31 13.48 5.58
C ILE A 458 8.39 13.94 4.12
N ILE A 459 9.40 13.50 3.37
CA ILE A 459 9.60 13.87 1.97
C ILE A 459 8.39 13.45 1.13
N LEU A 460 7.95 12.19 1.27
CA LEU A 460 6.82 11.65 0.52
C LEU A 460 5.50 12.36 0.86
N ALA A 461 5.24 12.64 2.14
CA ALA A 461 4.04 13.37 2.55
C ALA A 461 3.99 14.79 1.97
N CYS A 462 5.11 15.52 2.01
CA CYS A 462 5.23 16.85 1.41
C CYS A 462 5.09 16.82 -0.12
N TYR A 463 5.71 15.83 -0.78
CA TYR A 463 5.59 15.64 -2.22
C TYR A 463 4.13 15.39 -2.64
N LEU A 464 3.46 14.44 -1.99
CA LEU A 464 2.06 14.09 -2.28
C LEU A 464 1.13 15.28 -2.02
N ALA A 465 1.29 15.98 -0.90
CA ALA A 465 0.51 17.18 -0.59
C ALA A 465 0.67 18.27 -1.66
N ASN A 466 1.89 18.46 -2.19
CA ASN A 466 2.14 19.42 -3.26
C ASN A 466 1.59 18.97 -4.61
N SER A 467 1.62 17.66 -4.93
CA SER A 467 1.00 17.11 -6.14
C SER A 467 -0.50 17.39 -6.15
N ILE A 468 -1.19 17.03 -5.06
CA ILE A 468 -2.64 17.25 -4.91
C ILE A 468 -2.99 18.74 -5.00
N ARG A 469 -2.19 19.63 -4.39
CA ARG A 469 -2.42 21.09 -4.49
C ARG A 469 -2.29 21.60 -5.92
N ARG A 470 -1.36 21.06 -6.71
CA ARG A 470 -1.17 21.44 -8.11
C ARG A 470 -2.32 20.94 -8.99
N GLU A 471 -2.81 19.73 -8.73
CA GLU A 471 -3.96 19.17 -9.45
C GLU A 471 -5.23 19.99 -9.20
N ARG A 472 -5.48 20.42 -7.96
CA ARG A 472 -6.64 21.28 -7.62
C ARG A 472 -6.56 22.71 -8.13
N ALA A 473 -5.38 23.15 -8.55
CA ALA A 473 -5.16 24.50 -9.07
C ALA A 473 -5.31 24.58 -10.61
N LYS A 474 -5.37 23.43 -11.27
CA LYS A 474 -5.77 23.30 -12.69
C LYS A 474 -7.28 23.15 -12.75
#